data_AF-A0A662RIF0-F1
#
_entry.id   AF-A0A662RIF0-F1
#
_cell.length_a   1.000
_cell.length_b   1.000
_cell.length_c   1.000
_cell.angle_alpha   90.00
_cell.angle_beta   90.00
_cell.angle_gamma   90.00
#
_symmetry.space_group_name_H-M   'P 1'
#
loop_
_entity.id
_entity.type
_entity.pdbx_description
1 polymer ?
#
loop_
_entity_poly.entity_id
_entity_poly.type
_entity_poly.pdbx_seq_one_letter_code
_entity_poly.pdbx_strand_id
1 'polypeptide(L)'
;MTVSISVSISGDYAIVGAPYDDDNNDTSGSAYIFKRDGTIWSQQAKIIASDGTAWDYFGNSVSISGDYAIVGAFGGDEHDPSGSAYVFKRDGTIWSQQAKIAPSDGAAGDLFGISVSISDDYVIAGAIHDCDISDYSGSAYIWRRDETTWSQQAKITPSDGAAY
;
A
#
# COMPACT_ATOMS: atom_id res chain seq x y z
N MET A 1 11.69 13.49 12.79
CA MET A 1 12.38 13.54 11.47
C MET A 1 11.70 12.48 10.62
N THR A 2 10.79 12.86 9.73
CA THR A 2 10.07 11.90 8.88
C THR A 2 10.99 11.47 7.74
N VAL A 3 11.38 10.20 7.72
CA VAL A 3 12.15 9.63 6.61
C VAL A 3 11.16 9.16 5.55
N SER A 4 11.22 9.78 4.37
CA SER A 4 10.45 9.33 3.21
C SER A 4 11.18 8.18 2.53
N ILE A 5 10.50 7.07 2.28
CA ILE A 5 11.13 5.89 1.63
C ILE A 5 10.49 5.48 0.31
N SER A 6 9.32 6.02 -0.03
CA SER A 6 8.60 5.67 -1.26
C SER A 6 7.85 6.87 -1.82
N VAL A 7 7.83 7.00 -3.15
CA VAL A 7 7.19 8.11 -3.87
C VAL A 7 6.53 7.63 -5.16
N SER A 8 5.44 8.28 -5.55
CA SER A 8 4.80 8.08 -6.86
C SER A 8 4.10 9.36 -7.33
N ILE A 9 3.87 9.50 -8.64
CA ILE A 9 3.30 10.70 -9.25
C ILE A 9 2.32 10.34 -10.37
N SER A 10 1.19 11.04 -10.44
CA SER A 10 0.18 10.93 -11.49
C SER A 10 -0.41 12.32 -11.77
N GLY A 11 -0.16 12.85 -12.97
CA GLY A 11 -0.61 14.19 -13.35
C GLY A 11 -0.08 15.26 -12.41
N ASP A 12 -0.99 15.99 -11.77
CA ASP A 12 -0.67 17.04 -10.79
C ASP A 12 -0.63 16.54 -9.34
N TYR A 13 -0.62 15.24 -9.12
CA TYR A 13 -0.61 14.63 -7.79
C TYR A 13 0.65 13.81 -7.57
N ALA A 14 1.26 13.97 -6.40
CA ALA A 14 2.34 13.13 -5.91
C ALA A 14 1.98 12.55 -4.54
N ILE A 15 2.41 11.33 -4.27
CA ILE A 15 2.29 10.67 -2.98
C ILE A 15 3.69 10.38 -2.42
N VAL A 16 3.85 10.59 -1.12
CA VAL A 16 5.12 10.39 -0.39
C VAL A 16 4.82 9.57 0.86
N GLY A 17 5.44 8.41 0.98
CA GLY A 17 5.29 7.51 2.12
C GLY A 17 6.21 7.87 3.30
N ALA A 18 5.70 7.78 4.53
CA ALA A 18 6.39 8.06 5.78
C ALA A 18 6.07 6.97 6.82
N PRO A 19 6.68 5.78 6.71
CA PRO A 19 6.31 4.60 7.52
C PRO A 19 6.69 4.69 9.00
N TYR A 20 7.56 5.62 9.38
CA TYR A 20 7.96 5.86 10.78
C TYR A 20 7.34 7.14 11.34
N ASP A 21 6.18 7.52 10.82
CA ASP A 21 5.39 8.61 11.38
C ASP A 21 4.55 8.08 12.54
N ASP A 22 4.61 8.78 13.68
CA ASP A 22 4.06 8.30 14.94
C ASP A 22 2.78 9.04 15.36
N ASP A 23 2.21 9.87 14.47
CA ASP A 23 1.07 10.73 14.79
C ASP A 23 -0.21 9.94 15.14
N ASN A 24 -0.29 8.67 14.74
CA ASN A 24 -1.43 7.77 14.97
C ASN A 24 -0.98 6.43 15.57
N ASN A 25 -0.11 6.47 16.59
CA ASN A 25 0.60 5.36 17.26
C ASN A 25 2.06 5.19 16.79
N ASP A 26 2.88 4.60 17.66
CA ASP A 26 4.32 4.36 17.43
C ASP A 26 4.54 3.61 16.11
N THR A 27 5.19 4.26 15.15
CA THR A 27 5.53 3.68 13.85
C THR A 27 4.31 3.12 13.09
N SER A 28 3.13 3.71 13.33
CA SER A 28 1.91 3.39 12.58
C SER A 28 2.04 3.78 11.11
N GLY A 29 2.77 4.87 10.84
CA GLY A 29 3.08 5.34 9.51
C GLY A 29 2.00 6.23 8.90
N SER A 30 2.35 6.89 7.81
CA SER A 30 1.49 7.83 7.08
C SER A 30 1.90 7.93 5.62
N ALA A 31 1.02 8.49 4.78
CA ALA A 31 1.39 8.98 3.46
C ALA A 31 0.85 10.38 3.22
N TYR A 32 1.61 11.18 2.49
CA TYR A 32 1.31 12.58 2.21
C TYR A 32 1.01 12.76 0.73
N ILE A 33 -0.13 13.39 0.43
CA ILE A 33 -0.51 13.75 -0.94
C ILE A 33 -0.16 15.22 -1.18
N PHE A 34 0.58 15.47 -2.24
CA PHE A 34 0.87 16.81 -2.73
C PHE A 34 0.13 17.07 -4.04
N LYS A 35 -0.41 18.27 -4.18
CA LYS A 35 -1.01 18.76 -5.43
C LYS A 35 -0.12 19.86 -6.02
N ARG A 36 0.07 19.81 -7.33
CA ARG A 36 0.69 20.88 -8.11
C ARG A 36 -0.35 21.91 -8.55
N ASP A 37 0.01 23.18 -8.44
CA ASP A 37 -0.65 24.31 -9.06
C ASP A 37 0.41 25.19 -9.75
N GLY A 38 0.43 25.15 -11.09
CA GLY A 38 1.53 25.71 -11.89
C GLY A 38 2.86 25.04 -11.54
N THR A 39 3.76 25.78 -10.90
CA THR A 39 5.08 25.29 -10.45
C THR A 39 5.15 25.02 -8.94
N ILE A 40 4.06 25.26 -8.22
CA ILE A 40 4.02 25.15 -6.75
C ILE A 40 3.44 23.79 -6.37
N TRP A 41 4.15 23.08 -5.51
CA TRP A 41 3.65 21.87 -4.85
C TRP A 41 3.24 22.21 -3.43
N SER A 42 2.02 21.85 -3.06
CA SER A 42 1.50 22.00 -1.69
C SER A 42 0.92 20.68 -1.19
N GLN A 43 1.06 20.41 0.10
CA GLN A 43 0.44 19.25 0.72
C GLN A 43 -1.08 19.44 0.70
N GLN A 44 -1.79 18.56 0.00
CA GLN A 44 -3.25 18.55 -0.06
C GLN A 44 -3.84 17.70 1.07
N ALA A 45 -3.22 16.57 1.38
CA ALA A 45 -3.73 15.65 2.39
C ALA A 45 -2.61 14.89 3.09
N LYS A 46 -2.91 14.42 4.31
CA LYS A 46 -2.21 13.35 5.00
C LYS A 46 -3.22 12.21 5.13
N ILE A 47 -2.84 11.01 4.71
CA ILE A 47 -3.66 9.80 4.80
C ILE A 47 -3.00 8.80 5.75
N ILE A 48 -3.83 8.11 6.52
CA ILE A 48 -3.47 7.09 7.52
C ILE A 48 -4.44 5.90 7.36
N ALA A 49 -4.03 4.71 7.77
CA ALA A 49 -4.94 3.57 7.86
C ALA A 49 -6.04 3.82 8.91
N SER A 50 -7.30 3.52 8.58
CA SER A 50 -8.44 3.69 9.50
C SER A 50 -8.34 2.84 10.76
N ASP A 51 -7.63 1.71 10.66
CA ASP A 51 -7.35 0.71 11.68
C ASP A 51 -5.87 0.66 12.02
N GLY A 52 -5.11 1.72 11.71
CA GLY A 52 -3.67 1.76 11.92
C GLY A 52 -3.27 1.57 13.38
N THR A 53 -2.40 0.60 13.62
CA THR A 53 -1.82 0.27 14.93
C THR A 53 -0.31 0.54 14.98
N ALA A 54 0.29 0.34 16.15
CA ALA A 54 1.74 0.49 16.27
C ALA A 54 2.47 -0.54 15.41
N TRP A 55 3.56 -0.13 14.75
CA TRP A 55 4.40 -0.99 13.91
C TRP A 55 3.74 -1.53 12.62
N ASP A 56 2.65 -0.92 12.15
CA ASP A 56 2.05 -1.27 10.85
C ASP A 56 2.94 -0.83 9.65
N TYR A 57 3.79 0.18 9.86
CA TYR A 57 4.65 0.77 8.83
C TYR A 57 3.86 1.25 7.58
N PHE A 58 2.67 1.80 7.78
CA PHE A 58 1.85 2.35 6.68
C PHE A 58 2.61 3.42 5.91
N GLY A 59 2.62 3.35 4.59
CA GLY A 59 3.42 4.26 3.76
C GLY A 59 4.81 3.72 3.45
N ASN A 60 5.10 2.46 3.76
CA ASN A 60 6.34 1.82 3.34
C ASN A 60 6.45 1.77 1.80
N SER A 61 5.33 1.50 1.13
CA SER A 61 5.21 1.52 -0.31
C SER A 61 3.99 2.33 -0.72
N VAL A 62 4.11 3.16 -1.77
CA VAL A 62 3.01 4.00 -2.25
C VAL A 62 2.93 4.00 -3.77
N SER A 63 1.72 4.07 -4.31
CA SER A 63 1.50 4.32 -5.73
C SER A 63 0.20 5.13 -5.95
N ILE A 64 0.16 5.95 -6.99
CA ILE A 64 -0.98 6.83 -7.30
C ILE A 64 -1.28 6.81 -8.80
N SER A 65 -2.57 6.71 -9.16
CA SER A 65 -3.05 6.74 -10.54
C SER A 65 -4.44 7.37 -10.59
N GLY A 66 -4.57 8.47 -11.34
CA GLY A 66 -5.81 9.25 -11.43
C GLY A 66 -6.32 9.69 -10.05
N ASP A 67 -7.53 9.26 -9.71
CA ASP A 67 -8.20 9.56 -8.43
C ASP A 67 -7.95 8.52 -7.34
N TYR A 68 -7.02 7.59 -7.56
CA TYR A 68 -6.78 6.49 -6.65
C TYR A 68 -5.33 6.44 -6.21
N ALA A 69 -5.11 6.07 -4.96
CA ALA A 69 -3.80 5.78 -4.41
C ALA A 69 -3.86 4.44 -3.66
N ILE A 70 -2.76 3.71 -3.68
CA ILE A 70 -2.56 2.52 -2.86
C ILE A 70 -1.36 2.75 -1.94
N VAL A 71 -1.51 2.34 -0.69
CA VAL A 71 -0.48 2.45 0.34
C VAL A 71 -0.30 1.10 1.02
N GLY A 72 0.92 0.59 1.03
CA GLY A 72 1.27 -0.63 1.73
C GLY A 72 1.59 -0.40 3.20
N ALA A 73 1.22 -1.39 4.02
CA ALA A 73 1.55 -1.52 5.43
C ALA A 73 1.93 -2.98 5.67
N PHE A 74 3.22 -3.29 5.55
CA PHE A 74 3.70 -4.67 5.62
C PHE A 74 3.82 -5.20 7.07
N GLY A 75 3.80 -4.29 8.04
CA GLY A 75 3.74 -4.65 9.44
C GLY A 75 2.34 -5.10 9.84
N GLY A 76 2.22 -5.58 11.08
CA GLY A 76 0.95 -5.94 11.69
C GLY A 76 1.11 -6.05 13.20
N ASP A 77 -0.03 -6.06 13.89
CA ASP A 77 -0.07 -6.29 15.33
C ASP A 77 0.51 -7.68 15.69
N GLU A 78 0.74 -7.90 17.00
CA GLU A 78 1.28 -9.18 17.50
C GLU A 78 0.39 -10.41 17.17
N HIS A 79 -0.80 -10.23 16.59
CA HIS A 79 -1.76 -11.29 16.31
C HIS A 79 -1.90 -11.65 14.82
N ASP A 80 -1.64 -10.74 13.87
CA ASP A 80 -1.70 -11.03 12.43
C ASP A 80 -0.69 -10.21 11.59
N PRO A 81 0.59 -10.62 11.55
CA PRO A 81 1.63 -9.93 10.79
C PRO A 81 1.65 -10.34 9.30
N SER A 82 0.49 -10.68 8.72
CA SER A 82 0.38 -11.00 7.29
C SER A 82 0.57 -9.77 6.41
N GLY A 83 0.32 -8.57 6.93
CA GLY A 83 0.44 -7.29 6.23
C GLY A 83 -0.83 -6.91 5.46
N SER A 84 -0.89 -5.67 4.98
CA SER A 84 -2.08 -5.11 4.31
C SER A 84 -1.71 -4.03 3.29
N ALA A 85 -2.63 -3.76 2.37
CA ALA A 85 -2.57 -2.57 1.54
C ALA A 85 -3.91 -1.85 1.54
N TYR A 86 -3.87 -0.53 1.42
CA TYR A 86 -5.03 0.34 1.58
C TYR A 86 -5.23 1.16 0.32
N VAL A 87 -6.43 1.09 -0.24
CA VAL A 87 -6.82 1.88 -1.42
C VAL A 87 -7.57 3.11 -0.97
N PHE A 88 -7.11 4.28 -1.39
CA PHE A 88 -7.75 5.57 -1.17
C PHE A 88 -8.34 6.09 -2.47
N LYS A 89 -9.52 6.70 -2.37
CA LYS A 89 -10.18 7.41 -3.47
C LYS A 89 -10.27 8.89 -3.17
N ARG A 90 -9.95 9.70 -4.17
CA ARG A 90 -10.13 11.15 -4.17
C ARG A 90 -11.53 11.53 -4.62
N ASP A 91 -12.17 12.44 -3.88
CA ASP A 91 -13.37 13.17 -4.29
C ASP A 91 -13.14 14.67 -4.02
N GLY A 92 -12.96 15.43 -5.10
CA GLY A 92 -12.48 16.81 -5.02
C GLY A 92 -11.08 16.90 -4.38
N THR A 93 -11.02 17.45 -3.16
CA THR A 93 -9.78 17.56 -2.37
C THR A 93 -9.67 16.50 -1.27
N ILE A 94 -10.73 15.74 -1.02
CA ILE A 94 -10.82 14.76 0.06
C ILE A 94 -10.28 13.43 -0.43
N TRP A 95 -9.38 12.82 0.35
CA TRP A 95 -8.93 11.45 0.17
C TRP A 95 -9.53 10.57 1.26
N SER A 96 -10.25 9.54 0.86
CA SER A 96 -10.94 8.62 1.77
C SER A 96 -10.48 7.19 1.52
N GLN A 97 -10.29 6.41 2.58
CA GLN A 97 -10.00 4.98 2.45
C GLN A 97 -11.23 4.29 1.86
N GLN A 98 -11.07 3.73 0.67
CA GLN A 98 -12.11 2.98 -0.02
C GLN A 98 -12.08 1.51 0.35
N ALA A 99 -10.89 0.93 0.50
CA ALA A 99 -10.72 -0.48 0.81
C ALA A 99 -9.44 -0.75 1.60
N LYS A 100 -9.47 -1.78 2.43
CA LYS A 100 -8.30 -2.53 2.89
C LYS A 100 -8.29 -3.85 2.11
N ILE A 101 -7.18 -4.17 1.47
CA ILE A 101 -6.98 -5.45 0.77
C ILE A 101 -5.94 -6.27 1.51
N ALA A 102 -6.20 -7.57 1.57
CA ALA A 102 -5.31 -8.60 2.09
C ALA A 102 -5.50 -9.85 1.22
N PRO A 103 -4.45 -10.67 1.04
CA PRO A 103 -4.53 -11.92 0.29
C PRO A 103 -5.47 -12.92 0.99
N SER A 104 -6.26 -13.66 0.22
CA SER A 104 -7.20 -14.66 0.75
C SER A 104 -6.53 -15.82 1.52
N ASP A 105 -5.26 -16.02 1.24
CA ASP A 105 -4.36 -17.06 1.73
C ASP A 105 -3.20 -16.47 2.56
N GLY A 106 -3.32 -15.22 2.99
CA GLY A 106 -2.31 -14.55 3.80
C GLY A 106 -1.98 -15.31 5.08
N ALA A 107 -0.70 -15.56 5.29
CA ALA A 107 -0.14 -16.16 6.49
C ALA A 107 0.69 -15.15 7.28
N ALA A 108 0.79 -15.39 8.59
CA ALA A 108 1.62 -14.58 9.47
C ALA A 108 3.08 -14.55 8.97
N GLY A 109 3.60 -13.35 8.70
CA GLY A 109 4.97 -13.16 8.26
C GLY A 109 5.15 -13.08 6.75
N ASP A 110 4.08 -13.14 5.94
CA ASP A 110 4.12 -12.99 4.48
C ASP A 110 4.54 -11.57 4.03
N LEU A 111 4.37 -10.58 4.91
CA LEU A 111 4.69 -9.16 4.70
C LEU A 111 3.98 -8.58 3.46
N PHE A 112 2.70 -8.89 3.29
CA PHE A 112 1.89 -8.36 2.22
C PHE A 112 1.82 -6.83 2.27
N GLY A 113 1.90 -6.19 1.11
CA GLY A 113 1.96 -4.72 1.02
C GLY A 113 3.38 -4.15 1.14
N ILE A 114 4.42 -4.97 1.21
CA ILE A 114 5.83 -4.53 1.14
C ILE A 114 6.13 -3.77 -0.17
N SER A 115 5.42 -4.09 -1.24
CA SER A 115 5.45 -3.34 -2.49
C SER A 115 4.04 -3.23 -3.06
N VAL A 116 3.71 -2.09 -3.64
CA VAL A 116 2.40 -1.83 -4.24
C VAL A 116 2.53 -1.10 -5.57
N SER A 117 1.58 -1.32 -6.47
CA SER A 117 1.41 -0.56 -7.70
C SER A 117 -0.07 -0.42 -8.02
N ILE A 118 -0.47 0.70 -8.63
CA ILE A 118 -1.82 0.92 -9.13
C ILE A 118 -1.77 1.46 -10.56
N SER A 119 -2.62 0.92 -11.42
CA SER A 119 -2.90 1.44 -12.76
C SER A 119 -4.37 1.25 -13.07
N ASP A 120 -5.08 2.35 -13.30
CA ASP A 120 -6.50 2.34 -13.67
C ASP A 120 -7.37 1.58 -12.64
N ASP A 121 -7.93 0.43 -13.04
CA ASP A 121 -8.76 -0.45 -12.23
C ASP A 121 -7.98 -1.59 -11.56
N TYR A 122 -6.66 -1.66 -11.72
CA TYR A 122 -5.84 -2.74 -11.18
C TYR A 122 -4.89 -2.25 -10.11
N VAL A 123 -4.79 -3.02 -9.03
CA VAL A 123 -3.71 -2.88 -8.05
C VAL A 123 -2.95 -4.19 -7.94
N ILE A 124 -1.65 -4.06 -7.71
CA ILE A 124 -0.76 -5.18 -7.44
C ILE A 124 -0.11 -4.93 -6.10
N ALA A 125 -0.02 -5.96 -5.27
CA ALA A 125 0.71 -5.90 -4.02
C ALA A 125 1.52 -7.18 -3.81
N GLY A 126 2.77 -7.02 -3.39
CA GLY A 126 3.70 -8.11 -3.12
C GLY A 126 3.64 -8.59 -1.67
N ALA A 127 3.95 -9.86 -1.46
CA ALA A 127 4.23 -10.52 -0.20
C ALA A 127 5.56 -11.26 -0.34
N ILE A 128 6.63 -10.73 0.26
CA ILE A 128 8.01 -11.21 0.02
C ILE A 128 8.29 -12.57 0.68
N HIS A 129 7.53 -12.95 1.70
CA HIS A 129 7.75 -14.17 2.47
C HIS A 129 6.63 -15.21 2.29
N ASP A 130 5.74 -14.98 1.34
CA ASP A 130 4.78 -16.00 0.96
C ASP A 130 5.52 -17.16 0.26
N CYS A 131 5.46 -18.35 0.87
CA CYS A 131 6.31 -19.50 0.56
C CYS A 131 5.56 -20.62 -0.19
N ASP A 132 4.73 -20.29 -1.18
CA ASP A 132 3.93 -21.26 -1.93
C ASP A 132 4.75 -22.24 -2.80
N ILE A 133 5.89 -21.80 -3.34
CA ILE A 133 6.75 -22.62 -4.21
C ILE A 133 7.99 -23.12 -3.47
N SER A 134 8.60 -22.26 -2.65
CA SER A 134 9.73 -22.56 -1.79
C SER A 134 9.84 -21.51 -0.68
N ASP A 135 10.68 -21.78 0.32
CA ASP A 135 11.08 -20.79 1.33
C ASP A 135 11.49 -19.48 0.61
N TYR A 136 10.85 -18.38 1.00
CA TYR A 136 11.08 -17.01 0.48
C TYR A 136 10.83 -16.80 -1.03
N SER A 137 10.03 -17.65 -1.69
CA SER A 137 9.71 -17.49 -3.12
C SER A 137 8.98 -16.18 -3.44
N GLY A 138 8.15 -15.70 -2.51
CA GLY A 138 7.38 -14.47 -2.63
C GLY A 138 6.27 -14.56 -3.67
N SER A 139 5.18 -13.83 -3.42
CA SER A 139 4.04 -13.74 -4.33
C SER A 139 3.68 -12.30 -4.63
N ALA A 140 3.11 -12.08 -5.81
CA ALA A 140 2.41 -10.85 -6.14
C ALA A 140 0.94 -11.16 -6.39
N TYR A 141 0.08 -10.33 -5.85
CA TYR A 141 -1.35 -10.53 -5.94
C TYR A 141 -1.96 -9.37 -6.72
N ILE A 142 -2.90 -9.68 -7.62
CA ILE A 142 -3.60 -8.71 -8.45
C ILE A 142 -5.03 -8.60 -7.94
N TRP A 143 -5.46 -7.36 -7.67
CA TRP A 143 -6.86 -7.04 -7.49
C TRP A 143 -7.36 -6.18 -8.63
N ARG A 144 -8.64 -6.34 -8.94
CA ARG A 144 -9.37 -5.51 -9.89
C ARG A 144 -10.55 -4.83 -9.20
N ARG A 145 -10.73 -3.55 -9.52
CA ARG A 145 -11.91 -2.78 -9.18
C ARG A 145 -13.02 -3.04 -10.18
N ASP A 146 -14.22 -3.28 -9.66
CA ASP A 146 -15.48 -3.15 -10.39
C ASP A 146 -16.36 -2.16 -9.62
N GLU A 147 -16.60 -1.00 -10.22
CA GLU A 147 -17.21 0.18 -9.59
C GLU A 147 -16.51 0.61 -8.28
N THR A 148 -16.98 0.10 -7.14
CA THR A 148 -16.46 0.39 -5.79
C THR A 148 -15.88 -0.84 -5.11
N THR A 149 -15.98 -2.01 -5.72
CA THR A 149 -15.58 -3.30 -5.13
C THR A 149 -14.22 -3.72 -5.63
N TRP A 150 -13.30 -4.06 -4.73
CA TRP A 150 -12.01 -4.65 -5.07
C TRP A 150 -12.05 -6.16 -4.82
N SER A 151 -11.65 -6.95 -5.83
CA SER A 151 -11.59 -8.40 -5.72
C SER A 151 -10.24 -8.93 -6.20
N GLN A 152 -9.70 -9.92 -5.49
CA GLN A 152 -8.48 -10.62 -5.90
C GLN A 152 -8.77 -11.40 -7.17
N GLN A 153 -8.03 -11.11 -8.24
CA GLN A 153 -8.17 -11.76 -9.55
C GLN A 153 -7.14 -12.84 -9.78
N ALA A 154 -5.92 -12.65 -9.25
CA ALA A 154 -4.83 -13.59 -9.46
C ALA A 154 -3.80 -13.52 -8.32
N LYS A 155 -3.12 -14.64 -8.10
CA LYS A 155 -1.83 -14.76 -7.44
C LYS A 155 -0.80 -15.09 -8.53
N ILE A 156 0.32 -14.38 -8.52
CA ILE A 156 1.42 -14.53 -9.46
C ILE A 156 2.65 -14.91 -8.67
N THR A 157 3.24 -16.02 -9.07
CA THR A 157 4.51 -16.53 -8.54
C THR A 157 5.45 -16.74 -9.73
N PRO A 158 6.74 -16.37 -9.64
CA PRO A 158 7.69 -16.64 -10.70
C PRO A 158 7.84 -18.15 -10.90
N SER A 159 7.74 -18.64 -12.15
CA SER A 159 7.90 -20.07 -12.45
C SER A 159 9.33 -20.59 -12.23
N ASP A 160 10.29 -19.67 -12.10
CA ASP A 160 11.72 -19.90 -11.88
C ASP A 160 12.21 -19.24 -10.58
N GLY A 161 11.29 -18.86 -9.68
CA GLY A 161 11.61 -18.27 -8.38
C GLY A 161 12.49 -19.21 -7.58
N ALA A 162 13.80 -18.98 -7.60
CA ALA A 162 14.75 -19.84 -6.92
C ALA A 162 14.64 -19.64 -5.41
N ALA A 163 14.54 -20.76 -4.68
CA ALA A 163 14.82 -20.80 -3.26
C ALA A 163 16.26 -20.32 -3.00
N TYR A 164 16.45 -19.47 -2.00
CA TYR A 164 17.76 -19.27 -1.38
C TYR A 164 17.84 -20.05 -0.07
#